data_AF-A0A6M3XP94-F1
#
_entry.id   AF-A0A6M3XP94-F1
#
_cell.length_a   1.000
_cell.length_b   1.000
_cell.length_c   1.000
_cell.angle_alpha   90.00
_cell.angle_beta   90.00
_cell.angle_gamma   90.00
#
_symmetry.space_group_name_H-M   'P 1'
#
loop_
_entity.id
_entity.type
_entity.pdbx_description
1 polymer ?
#
loop_
_entity_poly.entity_id
_entity_poly.type
_entity_poly.pdbx_seq_one_letter_code
_entity_poly.pdbx_strand_id
1 'polypeptide(L)'
;MTSKNHKQNTNFQIAYFLAGSCHTADGAFSLLCELREERQGAVDNYKVIQLKDKAREIRAKRRLGSKDKTDQLEGEAELLELENNKKTGGVLYNAALDELDFIDKCLIAIQPLRQYKDLPDAEAHEAAQYQEWKFELMHRAENFLLTIGGIPTDQFATMRMHPAFKTEILPRINEMKKLMLTEKGLEELQKQIGGSKFEDINKLLT
;
A
#
# COMPACT_ATOMS: atom_id res chain seq x y z
N MET A 1 -4.73 2.30 16.91
CA MET A 1 -3.97 3.52 16.55
C MET A 1 -4.28 3.84 15.10
N THR A 2 -5.09 4.86 14.83
CA THR A 2 -5.70 5.13 13.51
C THR A 2 -5.73 6.62 13.17
N SER A 3 -4.92 7.47 13.79
CA SER A 3 -4.81 8.87 13.39
C SER A 3 -3.87 8.99 12.19
N LYS A 4 -4.43 9.09 10.98
CA LYS A 4 -3.64 9.26 9.75
C LYS A 4 -3.43 10.70 9.32
N ASN A 5 -3.87 11.71 10.09
CA ASN A 5 -3.71 13.15 9.82
C ASN A 5 -3.79 13.48 8.32
N HIS A 6 -4.83 13.00 7.64
CA HIS A 6 -5.13 13.21 6.22
C HIS A 6 -4.35 12.37 5.18
N LYS A 7 -3.33 11.60 5.59
CA LYS A 7 -2.66 10.62 4.71
C LYS A 7 -3.54 9.38 4.49
N GLN A 8 -3.40 8.73 3.32
CA GLN A 8 -4.01 7.42 3.10
C GLN A 8 -3.19 6.35 3.81
N ASN A 9 -1.86 6.42 3.70
CA ASN A 9 -0.93 5.58 4.43
C ASN A 9 0.16 6.42 5.09
N THR A 10 0.49 6.09 6.35
CA THR A 10 1.66 6.69 6.98
C THR A 10 2.94 6.05 6.43
N ASN A 11 4.07 6.75 6.54
CA ASN A 11 5.37 6.21 6.12
C ASN A 11 5.67 4.85 6.79
N PHE A 12 5.29 4.70 8.07
CA PHE A 12 5.39 3.45 8.79
C PHE A 12 4.54 2.32 8.16
N GLN A 13 3.29 2.62 7.77
CA GLN A 13 2.44 1.64 7.10
C GLN A 13 3.02 1.23 5.75
N ILE A 14 3.51 2.20 4.97
CA ILE A 14 4.16 1.93 3.68
C ILE A 14 5.36 1.02 3.86
N ALA A 15 6.26 1.33 4.79
CA ALA A 15 7.48 0.58 5.01
C ALA A 15 7.23 -0.84 5.54
N TYR A 16 6.40 -1.00 6.57
CA TYR A 16 6.29 -2.27 7.30
C TYR A 16 5.10 -3.14 6.91
N PHE A 17 3.96 -2.53 6.58
CA PHE A 17 2.71 -3.27 6.36
C PHE A 17 2.29 -3.35 4.89
N LEU A 18 2.85 -2.50 4.04
CA LEU A 18 2.63 -2.55 2.59
C LEU A 18 3.86 -3.17 1.93
N ALA A 19 4.91 -2.38 1.66
CA ALA A 19 6.14 -2.89 1.05
C ALA A 19 6.75 -4.03 1.88
N GLY A 20 6.84 -3.87 3.21
CA GLY A 20 7.37 -4.89 4.13
C GLY A 20 6.58 -6.19 4.19
N SER A 21 5.33 -6.20 3.72
CA SER A 21 4.51 -7.42 3.65
C SER A 21 4.77 -8.25 2.39
N CYS A 22 5.39 -7.66 1.37
CA CYS A 22 5.78 -8.36 0.16
C CYS A 22 6.96 -9.30 0.43
N HIS A 23 6.99 -10.41 -0.30
CA HIS A 23 8.00 -11.44 -0.15
C HIS A 23 9.21 -11.25 -1.07
N THR A 24 9.05 -10.46 -2.14
CA THR A 24 10.08 -10.15 -3.13
C THR A 24 10.23 -8.65 -3.33
N ALA A 25 11.43 -8.21 -3.74
CA ALA A 25 11.69 -6.81 -4.07
C ALA A 25 10.83 -6.34 -5.25
N ASP A 26 10.61 -7.19 -6.26
CA ASP A 26 9.73 -6.87 -7.39
C ASP A 26 8.26 -6.76 -6.97
N GLY A 27 7.78 -7.61 -6.05
CA GLY A 27 6.44 -7.48 -5.47
C GLY A 27 6.25 -6.18 -4.70
N ALA A 28 7.24 -5.81 -3.87
CA ALA A 28 7.23 -4.55 -3.14
C ALA A 28 7.28 -3.33 -4.08
N PHE A 29 8.09 -3.40 -5.15
CA PHE A 29 8.16 -2.36 -6.17
C PHE A 29 6.81 -2.18 -6.88
N SER A 30 6.18 -3.28 -7.31
CA SER A 30 4.86 -3.27 -7.95
C SER A 30 3.81 -2.57 -7.08
N LEU A 31 3.73 -2.96 -5.80
CA LEU A 31 2.80 -2.36 -4.86
C LEU A 31 3.07 -0.86 -4.67
N LEU A 32 4.34 -0.45 -4.58
CA LEU A 32 4.70 0.97 -4.46
C LEU A 32 4.35 1.77 -5.71
N CYS A 33 4.48 1.20 -6.91
CA CYS A 33 4.04 1.84 -8.15
C CYS A 33 2.51 2.07 -8.15
N GLU A 34 1.72 1.08 -7.75
CA GLU A 34 0.26 1.23 -7.62
C GLU A 34 -0.10 2.33 -6.62
N LEU A 35 0.53 2.33 -5.43
CA LEU A 35 0.34 3.38 -4.44
C LEU A 35 0.72 4.76 -4.98
N ARG A 36 1.82 4.86 -5.73
CA ARG A 36 2.27 6.11 -6.36
C ARG A 36 1.22 6.63 -7.34
N GLU A 37 0.68 5.78 -8.20
CA GLU A 37 -0.37 6.13 -9.16
C GLU A 37 -1.64 6.61 -8.47
N GLU A 38 -2.07 5.93 -7.40
CA GLU A 38 -3.21 6.36 -6.60
C GLU A 38 -3.00 7.74 -5.97
N ARG A 39 -1.79 8.04 -5.49
CA ARG A 39 -1.46 9.36 -4.89
C ARG A 39 -1.32 10.45 -5.94
N GLN A 40 -0.74 10.14 -7.08
CA GLN A 40 -0.69 11.04 -8.21
C GLN A 40 -2.10 11.39 -8.70
N GLY A 41 -3.01 10.40 -8.77
CA GLY A 41 -4.42 10.63 -9.08
C GLY A 41 -5.11 11.59 -8.10
N ALA A 42 -4.82 11.49 -6.80
CA ALA A 42 -5.34 12.43 -5.79
C ALA A 42 -4.82 13.87 -5.99
N VAL A 43 -3.53 14.01 -6.29
CA VAL A 43 -2.86 15.29 -6.60
C VAL A 43 -3.50 15.93 -7.84
N ASP A 44 -3.71 15.16 -8.90
CA ASP A 44 -4.27 15.68 -10.16
C ASP A 44 -5.76 15.99 -10.05
N ASN A 45 -6.52 15.18 -9.31
CA ASN A 45 -7.92 15.47 -9.03
C ASN A 45 -8.09 16.79 -8.24
N TYR A 46 -7.18 17.10 -7.30
CA TYR A 46 -7.21 18.37 -6.60
C TYR A 46 -7.03 19.56 -7.55
N LYS A 47 -6.13 19.47 -8.54
CA LYS A 47 -5.96 20.53 -9.57
C LYS A 47 -7.24 20.74 -10.38
N VAL A 48 -7.92 19.65 -10.73
CA VAL A 48 -9.23 19.72 -11.42
C VAL A 48 -10.28 20.40 -10.55
N ILE A 49 -10.33 20.05 -9.25
CA ILE A 49 -11.24 20.68 -8.29
C ILE A 49 -10.96 22.18 -8.18
N GLN A 50 -9.70 22.61 -8.11
CA GLN A 50 -9.35 24.03 -8.06
C GLN A 50 -9.87 24.81 -9.29
N LEU A 51 -9.84 24.21 -10.48
CA LEU A 51 -10.40 24.85 -11.68
C LEU A 51 -11.93 24.94 -11.61
N LYS A 52 -12.60 23.89 -11.14
CA LYS A 52 -14.05 23.89 -10.92
C LYS A 52 -14.45 24.94 -9.87
N ASP A 53 -13.67 25.04 -8.80
CA ASP A 53 -13.89 26.01 -7.72
C ASP A 53 -13.74 27.45 -8.20
N LYS A 54 -12.79 27.75 -9.09
CA LYS A 54 -12.70 29.06 -9.75
C LYS A 54 -13.95 29.40 -10.55
N ALA A 55 -14.49 28.43 -11.30
CA ALA A 55 -15.73 28.63 -12.05
C ALA A 55 -16.95 28.82 -11.12
N ARG A 56 -17.03 28.04 -10.03
CA ARG A 56 -18.06 28.22 -8.99
C ARG A 56 -17.95 29.59 -8.32
N GLU A 57 -16.75 30.03 -7.99
CA GLU A 57 -16.49 31.33 -7.38
C GLU A 57 -16.99 32.49 -8.26
N ILE A 58 -16.73 32.44 -9.57
CA ILE A 58 -17.24 33.43 -10.53
C ILE A 58 -18.78 33.44 -10.55
N ARG A 59 -19.42 32.26 -10.56
CA ARG A 59 -20.89 32.15 -10.54
C ARG A 59 -21.49 32.67 -9.24
N ALA A 60 -20.92 32.31 -8.11
CA ALA A 60 -21.35 32.77 -6.80
C ALA A 60 -21.24 34.31 -6.69
N LYS A 61 -20.12 34.88 -7.14
CA LYS A 61 -19.93 36.35 -7.20
C LYS A 61 -20.96 37.04 -8.10
N ARG A 62 -21.36 36.41 -9.21
CA ARG A 62 -22.45 36.93 -10.06
C ARG A 62 -23.80 36.92 -9.33
N ARG A 63 -24.12 35.86 -8.58
CA ARG A 63 -25.35 35.76 -7.79
C ARG A 63 -25.43 36.80 -6.68
N LEU A 64 -24.31 37.13 -6.05
CA LEU A 64 -24.24 38.22 -5.07
C LEU A 64 -24.65 39.59 -5.64
N GLY A 65 -24.45 39.81 -6.94
CA GLY A 65 -24.89 41.02 -7.63
C GLY A 65 -26.38 41.01 -8.02
N SER A 66 -27.12 39.92 -7.74
CA SER A 66 -28.55 39.81 -8.04
C SER A 66 -29.38 40.74 -7.15
N LYS A 67 -30.56 41.13 -7.65
CA LYS A 67 -31.56 41.88 -6.87
C LYS A 67 -32.42 40.96 -6.00
N ASP A 68 -32.45 39.66 -6.30
CA ASP A 68 -33.16 38.67 -5.48
C ASP A 68 -32.32 38.33 -4.25
N LYS A 69 -32.95 38.42 -3.06
CA LYS A 69 -32.29 38.07 -1.81
C LYS A 69 -31.97 36.58 -1.72
N THR A 70 -32.75 35.73 -2.38
CA THR A 70 -32.52 34.28 -2.44
C THR A 70 -31.20 33.99 -3.15
N ASP A 71 -31.03 34.53 -4.36
CA ASP A 71 -29.78 34.42 -5.14
C ASP A 71 -28.56 34.90 -4.34
N GLN A 72 -28.69 36.01 -3.61
CA GLN A 72 -27.61 36.54 -2.78
C GLN A 72 -27.20 35.53 -1.69
N LEU A 73 -28.16 34.97 -0.96
CA LEU A 73 -27.89 33.99 0.10
C LEU A 73 -27.27 32.69 -0.47
N GLU A 74 -27.72 32.23 -1.64
CA GLU A 74 -27.10 31.10 -2.33
C GLU A 74 -25.65 31.41 -2.74
N GLY A 75 -25.38 32.63 -3.21
CA GLY A 75 -24.02 33.08 -3.53
C GLY A 75 -23.11 33.11 -2.29
N GLU A 76 -23.60 33.62 -1.15
CA GLU A 76 -22.87 33.63 0.12
C GLU A 76 -22.56 32.20 0.60
N ALA A 77 -23.56 31.32 0.57
CA ALA A 77 -23.40 29.91 0.96
C ALA A 77 -22.37 29.19 0.08
N GLU A 78 -22.42 29.39 -1.24
CA GLU A 78 -21.45 28.77 -2.16
C GLU A 78 -20.03 29.28 -1.92
N LEU A 79 -19.83 30.57 -1.62
CA LEU A 79 -18.50 31.09 -1.28
C LEU A 79 -17.95 30.52 0.04
N LEU A 80 -18.80 30.36 1.06
CA LEU A 80 -18.41 29.75 2.34
C LEU A 80 -18.03 28.28 2.17
N GLU A 81 -18.79 27.52 1.36
CA GLU A 81 -18.46 26.14 1.02
C GLU A 81 -17.09 26.05 0.31
N LEU A 82 -16.85 26.94 -0.66
CA LEU A 82 -15.56 27.00 -1.37
C LEU A 82 -14.40 27.35 -0.44
N GLU A 83 -14.58 28.25 0.53
CA GLU A 83 -13.53 28.57 1.50
C GLU A 83 -13.17 27.37 2.38
N ASN A 84 -14.18 26.65 2.87
CA ASN A 84 -13.98 25.44 3.67
C ASN A 84 -13.30 24.32 2.84
N ASN A 85 -13.74 24.13 1.60
CA ASN A 85 -13.15 23.16 0.69
C ASN A 85 -11.69 23.49 0.36
N LYS A 86 -11.34 24.78 0.20
CA LYS A 86 -9.95 25.22 -0.02
C LYS A 86 -9.06 24.86 1.18
N LYS A 87 -9.53 25.09 2.42
CA LYS A 87 -8.77 24.77 3.64
C LYS A 87 -8.50 23.27 3.75
N THR A 88 -9.55 22.45 3.70
CA THR A 88 -9.42 20.98 3.84
C THR A 88 -8.69 20.37 2.66
N GLY A 89 -9.00 20.82 1.44
CA GLY A 89 -8.39 20.32 0.21
C GLY A 89 -6.89 20.62 0.14
N GLY A 90 -6.44 21.79 0.62
CA GLY A 90 -5.01 22.11 0.69
C GLY A 90 -4.24 21.17 1.61
N VAL A 91 -4.81 20.82 2.76
CA VAL A 91 -4.19 19.85 3.69
C VAL A 91 -4.12 18.45 3.08
N LEU A 92 -5.19 17.99 2.44
CA LEU A 92 -5.23 16.69 1.75
C LEU A 92 -4.23 16.63 0.59
N TYR A 93 -4.10 17.71 -0.18
CA TYR A 93 -3.14 17.83 -1.27
C TYR A 93 -1.70 17.71 -0.78
N ASN A 94 -1.34 18.45 0.27
CA ASN A 94 -0.01 18.39 0.86
C ASN A 94 0.28 17.00 1.45
N ALA A 95 -0.71 16.39 2.12
CA ALA A 95 -0.57 15.03 2.65
C ALA A 95 -0.33 14.01 1.53
N ALA A 96 -0.99 14.17 0.37
CA ALA A 96 -0.77 13.31 -0.78
C ALA A 96 0.63 13.51 -1.38
N LEU A 97 1.12 14.75 -1.48
CA LEU A 97 2.50 15.04 -1.94
C LEU A 97 3.55 14.44 -1.00
N ASP A 98 3.38 14.59 0.32
CA ASP A 98 4.28 14.02 1.32
C ASP A 98 4.30 12.49 1.27
N GLU A 99 3.16 11.85 0.98
CA GLU A 99 3.06 10.40 0.79
C GLU A 99 3.77 9.98 -0.50
N LEU A 100 3.60 10.73 -1.60
CA LEU A 100 4.24 10.49 -2.89
C LEU A 100 5.77 10.59 -2.79
N ASP A 101 6.30 11.63 -2.14
CA ASP A 101 7.75 11.80 -1.90
C ASP A 101 8.34 10.62 -1.14
N PHE A 102 7.64 10.10 -0.13
CA PHE A 102 8.10 8.93 0.61
C PHE A 102 8.06 7.66 -0.25
N ILE A 103 6.99 7.47 -1.04
CA ILE A 103 6.88 6.33 -1.97
C ILE A 103 8.03 6.35 -2.99
N ASP A 104 8.37 7.51 -3.56
CA ASP A 104 9.48 7.64 -4.50
C ASP A 104 10.84 7.29 -3.87
N LYS A 105 11.07 7.69 -2.61
CA LYS A 105 12.27 7.27 -1.86
C LYS A 105 12.32 5.75 -1.66
N CYS A 106 11.19 5.12 -1.35
CA CYS A 106 11.11 3.66 -1.24
C CYS A 106 11.39 2.97 -2.58
N LEU A 107 10.84 3.48 -3.68
CA LEU A 107 11.08 2.94 -5.02
C LEU A 107 12.57 2.98 -5.38
N ILE A 108 13.26 4.10 -5.08
CA ILE A 108 14.71 4.22 -5.29
C ILE A 108 15.47 3.18 -4.45
N ALA A 109 15.09 2.98 -3.19
CA ALA A 109 15.74 2.02 -2.30
C ALA A 109 15.55 0.56 -2.77
N ILE A 110 14.36 0.21 -3.30
CA ILE A 110 14.06 -1.16 -3.75
C ILE A 110 14.62 -1.47 -5.13
N GLN A 111 14.68 -0.49 -6.05
CA GLN A 111 15.09 -0.70 -7.44
C GLN A 111 16.37 -1.54 -7.61
N PRO A 112 17.47 -1.35 -6.86
CA PRO A 112 18.67 -2.17 -7.03
C PRO A 112 18.50 -3.64 -6.62
N LEU A 113 17.51 -3.95 -5.78
CA LEU A 113 17.25 -5.28 -5.23
C LEU A 113 16.32 -6.12 -6.12
N ARG A 114 15.66 -5.49 -7.10
CA ARG A 114 14.77 -6.15 -8.05
C ARG A 114 15.51 -7.17 -8.89
N GLN A 115 14.91 -8.36 -9.01
CA GLN A 115 15.38 -9.42 -9.89
C GLN A 115 15.05 -9.11 -11.36
N TYR A 116 13.90 -8.50 -11.63
CA TYR A 116 13.39 -8.24 -12.98
C TYR A 116 13.47 -6.75 -13.37
N LYS A 117 14.46 -6.03 -12.84
CA LYS A 117 14.63 -4.57 -13.06
C LYS A 117 14.87 -4.16 -14.51
N ASP A 118 15.34 -5.09 -15.34
CA ASP A 118 15.66 -4.86 -16.74
C ASP A 118 14.44 -5.07 -17.67
N LEU A 119 13.33 -5.61 -17.14
CA LEU A 119 12.07 -5.77 -17.86
C LEU A 119 11.19 -4.53 -17.71
N PRO A 120 10.28 -4.27 -18.67
CA PRO A 120 9.19 -3.30 -18.47
C PRO A 120 8.36 -3.65 -17.22
N ASP A 121 7.85 -2.65 -16.51
CA ASP A 121 7.20 -2.85 -15.22
C ASP A 121 6.06 -3.88 -15.27
N ALA A 122 5.19 -3.83 -16.29
CA ALA A 122 4.10 -4.81 -16.44
C ALA A 122 4.61 -6.26 -16.58
N GLU A 123 5.68 -6.47 -17.33
CA GLU A 123 6.28 -7.80 -17.52
C GLU A 123 7.05 -8.25 -16.27
N ALA A 124 7.75 -7.32 -15.61
CA ALA A 124 8.43 -7.58 -14.35
C ALA A 124 7.43 -8.01 -13.25
N HIS A 125 6.27 -7.36 -13.20
CA HIS A 125 5.22 -7.69 -12.24
C HIS A 125 4.69 -9.11 -12.48
N GLU A 126 4.39 -9.47 -13.73
CA GLU A 126 3.93 -10.81 -14.08
C GLU A 126 4.99 -11.87 -13.76
N ALA A 127 6.26 -11.61 -14.10
CA ALA A 127 7.37 -12.51 -13.81
C ALA A 127 7.58 -12.72 -12.29
N ALA A 128 7.34 -11.69 -11.48
CA ALA A 128 7.47 -11.75 -10.03
C ALA A 128 6.36 -12.55 -9.34
N GLN A 129 5.15 -12.62 -9.93
CA GLN A 129 3.99 -13.28 -9.32
C GLN A 129 4.28 -14.71 -8.86
N TYR A 130 5.06 -15.47 -9.64
CA TYR A 130 5.41 -16.84 -9.29
C TYR A 130 6.11 -16.93 -7.92
N GLN A 131 7.12 -16.09 -7.68
CA GLN A 131 7.89 -16.13 -6.44
C GLN A 131 7.09 -15.52 -5.29
N GLU A 132 6.39 -14.41 -5.56
CA GLU A 132 5.58 -13.72 -4.57
C GLU A 132 4.49 -14.64 -3.99
N TRP A 133 3.71 -15.30 -4.84
CA TRP A 133 2.66 -16.23 -4.40
C TRP A 133 3.23 -17.47 -3.72
N LYS A 134 4.36 -18.00 -4.19
CA LYS A 134 5.01 -19.13 -3.54
C LYS A 134 5.33 -18.80 -2.08
N PHE A 135 6.01 -17.69 -1.85
CA PHE A 135 6.43 -17.28 -0.51
C PHE A 135 5.24 -16.86 0.36
N GLU A 136 4.23 -16.21 -0.21
CA GLU A 136 2.98 -15.89 0.50
C GLU A 136 2.26 -17.15 0.99
N LEU A 137 2.16 -18.18 0.14
CA LEU A 137 1.54 -19.45 0.54
C LEU A 137 2.34 -20.19 1.62
N MET A 138 3.68 -20.14 1.56
CA MET A 138 4.54 -20.67 2.61
C MET A 138 4.34 -19.89 3.92
N HIS A 139 4.30 -18.56 3.85
CA HIS A 139 4.10 -17.70 5.02
C HIS A 139 2.73 -17.91 5.67
N ARG A 140 1.66 -18.07 4.87
CA ARG A 140 0.33 -18.44 5.40
C ARG A 140 0.34 -19.78 6.09
N ALA A 141 0.97 -20.78 5.48
CA ALA A 141 1.12 -22.10 6.10
C ALA A 141 1.86 -22.01 7.44
N GLU A 142 2.92 -21.19 7.49
CA GLU A 142 3.67 -20.90 8.71
C GLU A 142 2.78 -20.35 9.81
N ASN A 143 2.04 -19.28 9.50
CA ASN A 143 1.14 -18.64 10.45
C ASN A 143 0.03 -19.57 10.92
N PHE A 144 -0.59 -20.35 10.02
CA PHE A 144 -1.66 -21.29 10.40
C PHE A 144 -1.16 -22.39 11.32
N LEU A 145 0.00 -22.98 11.02
CA LEU A 145 0.57 -24.02 11.87
C LEU A 145 0.92 -23.47 13.25
N LEU A 146 1.53 -22.28 13.32
CA LEU A 146 1.94 -21.66 14.59
C LEU A 146 0.77 -21.19 15.47
N THR A 147 -0.34 -20.75 14.86
CA THR A 147 -1.46 -20.15 15.59
C THR A 147 -2.61 -21.11 15.84
N ILE A 148 -2.99 -21.91 14.84
CA ILE A 148 -4.15 -22.81 14.88
C ILE A 148 -3.71 -24.28 15.04
N GLY A 149 -2.46 -24.61 14.70
CA GLY A 149 -1.96 -25.99 14.72
C GLY A 149 -2.29 -26.79 13.45
N GLY A 150 -2.97 -26.18 12.47
CA GLY A 150 -3.38 -26.84 11.23
C GLY A 150 -3.72 -25.84 10.13
N ILE A 151 -3.59 -26.28 8.88
CA ILE A 151 -3.90 -25.47 7.69
C ILE A 151 -5.35 -25.75 7.29
N PRO A 152 -6.22 -24.72 7.18
CA PRO A 152 -7.59 -24.88 6.69
C PRO A 152 -7.64 -25.55 5.30
N THR A 153 -8.68 -26.35 5.06
CA THR A 153 -8.82 -27.15 3.83
C THR A 153 -8.83 -26.31 2.55
N ASP A 154 -9.50 -25.17 2.58
CA ASP A 154 -9.57 -24.20 1.48
C ASP A 154 -8.19 -23.61 1.18
N GLN A 155 -7.45 -23.20 2.23
CA GLN A 155 -6.11 -22.64 2.09
C GLN A 155 -5.14 -23.69 1.53
N PHE A 156 -5.22 -24.93 2.02
CA PHE A 156 -4.42 -26.02 1.48
C PHE A 156 -4.79 -26.36 0.04
N ALA A 157 -6.07 -26.25 -0.34
CA ALA A 157 -6.50 -26.43 -1.73
C ALA A 157 -5.88 -25.38 -2.65
N THR A 158 -5.84 -24.11 -2.24
CA THR A 158 -5.15 -23.03 -2.97
C THR A 158 -3.66 -23.31 -3.09
N MET A 159 -2.99 -23.74 -2.02
CA MET A 159 -1.57 -24.10 -2.07
C MET A 159 -1.26 -25.15 -3.14
N ARG A 160 -2.12 -26.16 -3.31
CA ARG A 160 -1.95 -27.23 -4.31
C ARG A 160 -2.01 -26.75 -5.76
N MET A 161 -2.60 -25.59 -6.02
CA MET A 161 -2.67 -25.03 -7.37
C MET A 161 -1.35 -24.38 -7.80
N HIS A 162 -0.47 -24.05 -6.85
CA HIS A 162 0.80 -23.40 -7.17
C HIS A 162 1.78 -24.40 -7.80
N PRO A 163 2.50 -24.05 -8.89
CA PRO A 163 3.43 -24.98 -9.55
C PRO A 163 4.54 -25.51 -8.63
N ALA A 164 5.00 -24.69 -7.68
CA ALA A 164 6.00 -25.06 -6.68
C ALA A 164 5.46 -25.90 -5.51
N PHE A 165 4.19 -26.35 -5.54
CA PHE A 165 3.57 -27.02 -4.39
C PHE A 165 4.36 -28.24 -3.92
N LYS A 166 4.70 -29.14 -4.85
CA LYS A 166 5.38 -30.41 -4.52
C LYS A 166 6.85 -30.22 -4.19
N THR A 167 7.48 -29.20 -4.77
CA THR A 167 8.95 -29.02 -4.74
C THR A 167 9.39 -28.11 -3.61
N GLU A 168 8.57 -27.15 -3.18
CA GLU A 168 8.97 -26.13 -2.19
C GLU A 168 7.94 -25.96 -1.06
N ILE A 169 6.66 -25.76 -1.39
CA ILE A 169 5.63 -25.42 -0.39
C ILE A 169 5.34 -26.60 0.56
N LEU A 170 5.00 -27.78 0.02
CA LEU A 170 4.72 -28.96 0.82
C LEU A 170 5.96 -29.44 1.62
N PRO A 171 7.18 -29.46 1.06
CA PRO A 171 8.39 -29.68 1.83
C PRO A 171 8.52 -28.74 3.03
N ARG A 172 8.28 -27.43 2.86
CA ARG A 172 8.30 -26.47 3.97
C ARG A 172 7.26 -26.76 5.04
N ILE A 173 6.03 -27.09 4.65
CA ILE A 173 4.98 -27.51 5.59
C ILE A 173 5.43 -28.72 6.44
N ASN A 174 6.06 -29.70 5.79
CA ASN A 174 6.54 -30.90 6.47
C ASN A 174 7.73 -30.61 7.39
N GLU A 175 8.64 -29.72 6.97
CA GLU A 175 9.76 -29.26 7.80
C GLU A 175 9.25 -28.57 9.06
N MET A 176 8.33 -27.61 8.93
CA MET A 176 7.74 -26.91 10.06
C MET A 176 7.08 -27.85 11.06
N LYS A 177 6.27 -28.80 10.56
CA LYS A 177 5.65 -29.80 11.42
C LYS A 177 6.69 -30.58 12.23
N LYS A 178 7.87 -30.87 11.66
CA LYS A 178 8.97 -31.52 12.40
C LYS A 178 9.59 -30.58 13.44
N LEU A 179 9.88 -29.34 13.06
CA LEU A 179 10.48 -28.34 13.96
C LEU A 179 9.60 -28.08 15.19
N MET A 180 8.29 -28.00 15.00
CA MET A 180 7.33 -27.77 16.09
C MET A 180 7.22 -28.92 17.10
N LEU A 181 7.76 -30.11 16.83
CA LEU A 181 7.70 -31.25 17.75
C LEU A 181 8.73 -31.19 18.88
N THR A 182 9.71 -30.29 18.81
CA THR A 182 10.81 -30.21 19.77
C THR A 182 11.07 -28.78 20.20
N GLU A 183 11.48 -28.58 21.45
CA GLU A 183 11.83 -27.25 21.98
C GLU A 183 12.94 -26.58 21.17
N LYS A 184 14.03 -27.33 20.89
CA LYS A 184 15.12 -26.85 20.03
C LYS A 184 14.65 -26.51 18.61
N GLY A 185 13.69 -27.25 18.07
CA GLY A 185 13.12 -26.97 16.76
C GLY A 185 12.24 -25.72 16.73
N LEU A 186 11.52 -25.43 17.82
CA LEU A 186 10.79 -24.18 18.00
C LEU A 186 11.72 -22.97 18.10
N GLU A 187 12.82 -23.08 18.84
CA GLU A 187 13.86 -22.02 18.88
C GLU A 187 14.43 -21.73 17.48
N GLU A 188 14.68 -22.78 16.70
CA GLU A 188 15.19 -22.62 15.34
C GLU A 188 14.14 -21.97 14.43
N LEU A 189 12.88 -22.39 14.54
CA LEU A 189 11.78 -21.80 13.79
C LEU A 189 11.58 -20.32 14.13
N GLN A 190 11.70 -19.93 15.40
CA GLN A 190 11.63 -18.53 15.83
C GLN A 190 12.73 -17.66 15.21
N LYS A 191 13.93 -18.19 14.99
CA LYS A 191 15.01 -17.47 14.29
C LYS A 191 14.72 -17.26 12.81
N GLN A 192 13.95 -18.16 12.19
CA GLN A 192 13.58 -18.08 10.79
C GLN A 192 12.42 -17.10 10.54
N ILE A 193 11.56 -16.88 11.55
CA ILE A 193 10.44 -15.95 11.47
C ILE A 193 10.97 -14.54 11.74
N GLY A 194 11.39 -13.86 10.68
CA GLY A 194 11.93 -12.51 10.72
C GLY A 194 10.87 -11.40 10.61
N GLY A 195 11.28 -10.18 10.98
CA GLY A 195 10.53 -8.95 10.73
C GLY A 195 10.66 -8.46 9.27
N SER A 196 10.39 -7.17 9.02
CA SER A 196 10.44 -6.58 7.67
C SER A 196 11.75 -6.90 6.94
N LYS A 197 11.62 -7.40 5.70
CA LYS A 197 12.72 -7.87 4.85
C LYS A 197 13.51 -6.74 4.17
N PHE A 198 12.98 -5.51 4.17
CA PHE A 198 13.55 -4.38 3.44
C PHE A 198 14.19 -3.37 4.38
N GLU A 199 15.38 -3.72 4.91
CA GLU A 199 16.12 -2.88 5.85
C GLU A 199 16.41 -1.47 5.30
N ASP A 200 16.68 -1.34 4.00
CA ASP A 200 16.96 -0.05 3.38
C ASP A 200 15.74 0.87 3.33
N ILE A 201 14.52 0.33 3.22
CA ILE A 201 13.29 1.11 3.38
C ILE A 201 13.12 1.55 4.83
N ASN A 202 13.41 0.64 5.78
CA ASN A 202 13.26 0.94 7.20
C ASN A 202 14.21 2.08 7.64
N LYS A 203 15.40 2.19 7.03
CA LYS A 203 16.33 3.31 7.24
C LYS A 203 15.78 4.67 6.79
N LEU A 204 14.77 4.72 5.93
CA LEU A 204 14.12 5.97 5.52
C LEU A 204 13.23 6.58 6.61
N LEU A 205 12.97 5.84 7.69
CA LEU A 205 12.14 6.30 8.82
C LEU A 205 12.96 6.96 9.94
N THR A 206 14.29 6.85 9.89
CA THR A 206 15.23 7.38 10.89
C THR A 206 15.92 8.64 10.38
#